data_AF-A0AAE9EQA4-F1
#
_entry.id   AF-A0AAE9EQA4-F1
#
_cell.length_a   1.000
_cell.length_b   1.000
_cell.length_c   1.000
_cell.angle_alpha   90.00
_cell.angle_beta   90.00
_cell.angle_gamma   90.00
#
_symmetry.space_group_name_H-M   'P 1'
#
loop_
_entity.id
_entity.type
_entity.pdbx_description
1 polymer ?
#
loop_
_entity_poly.entity_id
_entity_poly.type
_entity_poly.pdbx_seq_one_letter_code
_entity_poly.pdbx_strand_id
1 'polypeptide(L)'
;MTTVSCEEPTQGTDADETDLTLTPSGNFLTATCISEVTGISPFVVYNEVTTTLASIMMVCLNNGYQYTTATGDVIEVTTLRCAV
;
A
#
# COMPACT_ATOMS: atom_id res chain seq x y z
N MET A 1 21.39 8.97 5.32
CA MET A 1 20.28 8.66 4.39
C MET A 1 19.31 9.83 4.47
N THR A 2 19.19 10.61 3.40
CA THR A 2 18.11 11.58 3.27
C THR A 2 16.82 10.80 3.09
N THR A 3 16.00 10.72 4.13
CA THR A 3 14.61 10.29 3.98
C THR A 3 13.92 11.32 3.12
N VAL A 4 13.55 10.97 1.89
CA VAL A 4 12.63 11.80 1.13
C VAL A 4 11.28 11.69 1.83
N SER A 5 10.78 12.80 2.38
CA SER A 5 9.51 12.82 3.10
C SER A 5 8.38 13.08 2.11
N CYS A 6 7.67 12.03 1.70
CA CYS A 6 6.31 12.16 1.17
C CYS A 6 5.31 12.00 2.31
N GLU A 7 4.12 12.57 2.13
CA GLU A 7 2.99 12.31 3.01
C GLU A 7 2.62 10.82 2.96
N GLU A 8 2.63 10.15 4.10
CA GLU A 8 2.23 8.74 4.18
C GLU A 8 0.71 8.61 3.94
N PRO A 9 0.27 7.58 3.20
CA PRO A 9 -1.15 7.33 3.01
C PRO A 9 -1.82 7.04 4.35
N THR A 10 -3.05 7.51 4.52
CA THR A 10 -3.87 7.16 5.70
C THR A 10 -4.16 5.67 5.68
N GLN A 11 -3.92 5.00 6.80
CA GLN A 11 -4.16 3.56 6.93
C GLN A 11 -5.58 3.30 7.45
N GLY A 12 -6.29 2.37 6.82
CA GLY A 12 -7.58 1.84 7.25
C GLY A 12 -7.46 0.38 7.68
N THR A 13 -8.43 -0.08 8.47
CA THR A 13 -8.51 -1.46 8.98
C THR A 13 -9.83 -2.06 8.51
N ASP A 14 -9.79 -3.08 7.64
CA ASP A 14 -11.01 -3.71 7.10
C ASP A 14 -11.24 -5.14 7.63
N ALA A 15 -10.26 -5.76 8.32
CA ALA A 15 -10.45 -7.07 8.94
C ALA A 15 -9.58 -7.24 10.19
N ASP A 16 -10.16 -7.79 11.27
CA ASP A 16 -9.49 -8.10 12.54
C ASP A 16 -8.31 -9.09 12.40
N GLU A 17 -8.18 -9.74 11.24
CA GLU A 17 -7.21 -10.83 10.99
C GLU A 17 -6.21 -10.50 9.86
N THR A 18 -6.11 -9.23 9.46
CA THR A 18 -5.12 -8.76 8.48
C THR A 18 -4.37 -7.53 8.94
N ASP A 19 -3.05 -7.57 8.77
CA ASP A 19 -2.15 -6.46 9.07
C ASP A 19 -1.65 -5.79 7.80
N LEU A 20 -1.68 -4.45 7.80
CA LEU A 20 -1.01 -3.62 6.81
C LEU A 20 0.36 -3.22 7.36
N THR A 21 1.43 -3.64 6.69
CA THR A 21 2.79 -3.20 6.99
C THR A 21 3.28 -2.22 5.94
N LEU A 22 3.76 -1.06 6.38
CA LEU A 22 4.43 -0.06 5.53
C LEU A 22 5.95 -0.11 5.74
N THR A 23 6.71 -0.32 4.67
CA THR A 23 8.17 -0.40 4.71
C THR A 23 8.79 0.67 3.79
N PRO A 24 9.30 1.78 4.34
CA PRO A 24 10.00 2.79 3.55
C PRO A 24 11.42 2.34 3.17
N SER A 25 11.85 2.65 1.94
CA SER A 25 13.19 2.37 1.42
C SER A 25 13.62 3.43 0.41
N GLY A 26 14.42 4.40 0.85
CA GLY A 26 14.83 5.53 0.01
C GLY A 26 13.62 6.38 -0.40
N ASN A 27 13.29 6.36 -1.70
CA ASN A 27 12.12 7.07 -2.26
C ASN A 27 10.92 6.14 -2.45
N PHE A 28 11.01 4.90 -1.97
CA PHE A 28 9.94 3.90 -2.13
C PHE A 28 9.24 3.66 -0.81
N LEU A 29 7.95 3.33 -0.90
CA LEU A 29 7.16 2.80 0.20
C LEU A 29 6.50 1.51 -0.28
N THR A 30 6.79 0.41 0.40
CA THR A 30 6.14 -0.87 0.12
C THR A 30 5.01 -1.06 1.13
N ALA A 31 3.80 -1.23 0.64
CA ALA A 31 2.64 -1.63 1.42
C ALA A 31 2.42 -3.14 1.25
N THR A 32 2.36 -3.87 2.36
CA THR A 32 2.20 -5.33 2.35
C THR A 32 1.06 -5.73 3.28
N CYS A 33 0.13 -6.50 2.75
CA CYS A 33 -0.93 -7.13 3.50
C CYS A 33 -0.54 -8.56 3.89
N ILE A 34 -0.70 -8.86 5.17
CA ILE A 34 -0.42 -10.18 5.75
C ILE A 34 -1.66 -10.61 6.52
N SER A 35 -2.04 -11.88 6.40
CA SER A 35 -3.08 -12.47 7.24
C SER A 35 -2.44 -13.47 8.18
N GLU A 36 -2.86 -13.46 9.45
CA GLU A 36 -2.44 -14.45 10.43
C GLU A 36 -3.20 -15.78 10.25
N VAL A 37 -4.29 -15.78 9.48
CA VAL A 37 -5.12 -16.96 9.24
C VAL A 37 -4.62 -17.77 8.05
N THR A 38 -4.34 -19.04 8.31
CA THR A 38 -3.88 -19.96 7.27
C THR A 38 -4.96 -20.19 6.20
N GLY A 39 -4.57 -20.04 4.93
CA GLY A 39 -5.47 -20.24 3.78
C GLY A 39 -6.18 -18.96 3.31
N ILE A 40 -6.02 -17.84 4.03
CA ILE A 40 -6.50 -16.53 3.60
C ILE A 40 -5.37 -15.80 2.86
N SER A 41 -5.68 -15.26 1.69
CA SER A 41 -4.75 -14.48 0.88
C SER A 41 -5.25 -13.05 0.82
N PRO A 42 -4.74 -12.14 1.67
CA PRO A 42 -5.20 -10.76 1.67
C PRO A 42 -4.65 -10.01 0.45
N PHE A 43 -5.30 -8.90 0.13
CA PHE A 43 -4.91 -8.00 -0.93
C PHE A 43 -4.96 -6.54 -0.46
N VAL A 44 -4.13 -5.71 -1.09
CA VAL A 44 -4.11 -4.28 -0.85
C VAL A 44 -5.32 -3.63 -1.50
N VAL A 45 -5.95 -2.70 -0.79
CA VAL A 45 -6.93 -1.75 -1.34
C VAL A 45 -6.32 -0.36 -1.21
N TYR A 46 -6.21 0.35 -2.33
CA TYR A 46 -5.71 1.74 -2.37
C TYR A 46 -6.83 2.66 -2.84
N ASN A 47 -7.10 3.79 -2.16
CA ASN A 47 -8.14 4.74 -2.58
C ASN A 47 -9.49 4.07 -2.95
N GLU A 48 -9.95 3.10 -2.15
CA GLU A 48 -11.15 2.28 -2.42
C GLU A 48 -11.08 1.35 -3.65
N VAL A 49 -9.92 1.22 -4.28
CA VAL A 49 -9.68 0.32 -5.41
C VAL A 49 -9.03 -0.98 -4.94
N THR A 50 -9.76 -2.08 -5.10
CA THR A 50 -9.29 -3.43 -4.81
C THR A 50 -8.24 -3.89 -5.81
N THR A 51 -7.10 -4.35 -5.30
CA THR A 51 -6.10 -5.07 -6.10
C THR A 51 -6.27 -6.59 -5.95
N THR A 52 -5.48 -7.34 -6.69
CA THR A 52 -5.26 -8.79 -6.46
C THR A 52 -3.88 -9.05 -5.85
N LEU A 53 -3.20 -8.01 -5.36
CA LEU A 53 -1.81 -8.08 -4.92
C LEU A 53 -1.77 -8.00 -3.40
N ALA A 54 -1.05 -8.92 -2.77
CA ALA A 54 -0.74 -8.82 -1.34
C ALA A 54 0.27 -7.70 -1.03
N SER A 55 0.95 -7.15 -2.05
CA SER A 55 1.91 -6.08 -1.87
C SER A 55 1.95 -5.15 -3.07
N ILE A 56 2.07 -3.85 -2.83
CA ILE A 56 2.34 -2.83 -3.83
C ILE A 56 3.54 -1.98 -3.41
N MET A 57 4.34 -1.57 -4.39
CA MET A 57 5.44 -0.63 -4.19
C MET A 57 5.05 0.71 -4.80
N MET A 58 5.21 1.78 -4.02
CA MET A 58 4.93 3.15 -4.41
C MET A 58 6.21 3.96 -4.46
N VAL A 59 6.21 5.02 -5.28
CA VAL A 59 7.34 5.95 -5.41
C VAL A 59 6.92 7.31 -4.88
N CYS A 60 7.75 7.89 -4.02
CA CYS A 60 7.59 9.25 -3.53
C CYS A 60 7.92 10.26 -4.64
N LEU A 61 6.91 10.97 -5.12
CA LEU A 61 6.98 11.99 -6.16
C LEU A 61 6.05 13.16 -5.80
N ASN A 62 6.52 14.40 -5.98
CA ASN A 62 5.72 15.61 -5.72
C ASN A 62 5.05 15.64 -4.34
N ASN A 63 5.75 15.16 -3.30
CA ASN A 63 5.27 15.09 -1.90
C ASN A 63 4.19 14.02 -1.61
N GLY A 64 3.82 13.19 -2.59
CA GLY A 64 2.89 12.06 -2.41
C GLY A 64 3.47 10.72 -2.89
N TYR A 65 2.96 9.61 -2.34
CA TYR A 65 3.31 8.28 -2.83
C TYR A 65 2.45 7.90 -4.04
N GLN A 66 3.10 7.54 -5.14
CA GLN A 66 2.46 7.17 -6.39
C GLN A 66 2.59 5.68 -6.67
N TYR A 67 1.47 5.04 -6.99
CA TYR A 67 1.40 3.66 -7.46
C TYR A 67 1.18 3.65 -8.98
N THR A 68 1.98 2.87 -9.70
CA THR A 68 1.73 2.57 -11.12
C THR A 68 0.96 1.26 -11.22
N THR A 69 -0.27 1.31 -11.72
CA THR A 69 -1.13 0.13 -11.87
C THR A 69 -0.60 -0.82 -12.94
N ALA A 70 -1.17 -2.03 -13.01
CA ALA A 70 -0.85 -2.99 -14.07
C ALA A 70 -1.21 -2.47 -15.49
N THR A 71 -2.15 -1.52 -15.59
CA THR A 71 -2.52 -0.86 -16.85
C THR A 71 -1.59 0.30 -17.22
N GLY A 72 -0.67 0.68 -16.34
CA GLY A 72 0.28 1.79 -16.54
C GLY A 72 -0.24 3.15 -16.05
N ASP A 73 -1.39 3.19 -15.38
CA ASP A 73 -1.92 4.42 -14.79
C ASP A 73 -1.13 4.78 -13.54
N VAL A 74 -0.80 6.07 -13.38
CA VAL A 74 -0.09 6.58 -12.20
C VAL A 74 -1.11 7.26 -11.28
N ILE A 75 -1.23 6.74 -10.07
CA ILE A 75 -2.23 7.17 -9.09
C ILE A 75 -1.51 7.59 -7.82
N GLU A 76 -1.81 8.79 -7.32
CA GLU A 76 -1.40 9.20 -5.98
C GLU A 76 -2.24 8.44 -4.93
N VAL A 77 -1.57 7.71 -4.06
CA VAL A 77 -2.20 6.88 -3.02
C VAL A 77 -2.32 7.70 -1.75
N THR A 78 -3.56 8.01 -1.37
CA THR A 78 -3.88 8.80 -0.17
C THR A 78 -4.42 7.92 0.95
N THR A 79 -4.92 6.74 0.62
CA THR A 79 -5.43 5.75 1.58
C THR A 79 -4.99 4.34 1.24
N LEU A 80 -4.73 3.53 2.26
CA LEU A 80 -4.38 2.11 2.15
C LEU A 80 -5.11 1.30 3.20
N ARG A 81 -5.54 0.09 2.84
CA ARG A 81 -5.98 -0.93 3.78
C ARG A 81 -5.75 -2.32 3.23
N CYS A 82 -5.94 -3.32 4.07
CA CYS A 82 -5.97 -4.72 3.69
C CYS A 82 -7.40 -5.25 3.67
N ALA A 83 -7.71 -6.10 2.70
CA ALA A 83 -8.95 -6.85 2.62
C ALA A 83 -8.66 -8.32 2.25
N VAL A 84 -9.67 -9.18 2.41
CA VAL A 84 -9.62 -10.64 2.19
C VAL A 84 -10.73 -11.11 1.26
#